data_AF-A0A920PDJ8-F1
#
_entry.id   AF-A0A920PDJ8-F1
#
_cell.length_a   1.000
_cell.length_b   1.000
_cell.length_c   1.000
_cell.angle_alpha   90.00
_cell.angle_beta   90.00
_cell.angle_gamma   90.00
#
_symmetry.space_group_name_H-M   'P 1'
#
loop_
_entity.id
_entity.type
_entity.pdbx_description
1 polymer ?
#
loop_
_entity_poly.entity_id
_entity_poly.type
_entity_poly.pdbx_seq_one_letter_code
_entity_poly.pdbx_strand_id
1 'polypeptide(L)'
;MDGPSERMRDVINKAATDDFIVEKCGFLIRKGILHLKIYSIIGLPHETDDDIDQFIRLVERVQEVYVDECRRHGRIGRVTISLSPLVPKPGTPFQWHPMEEVKSLKKKFSRVRKALGKLPHLKMSFGSPHEAYLQTYLSRGDRSVHEFFKTYLNNGHDAKSALAKHSVDLFVYRQYGKEEYLPWDIVDHGYRNGFLWDDYQRGLMAGRTPVCDTATCHVCGIC
;
A
#
# COMPACT_ATOMS: atom_id res chain seq x y z
N MET A 1 3.33 -5.75 -7.90
CA MET A 1 3.46 -4.34 -8.31
C MET A 1 3.73 -3.54 -7.07
N ASP A 2 2.82 -3.57 -6.09
CA ASP A 2 2.96 -3.01 -4.73
C ASP A 2 3.02 -1.48 -4.66
N GLY A 3 3.47 -0.78 -5.72
CA GLY A 3 3.39 0.67 -5.90
C GLY A 3 2.94 1.07 -7.33
N PRO A 4 2.30 2.25 -7.47
CA PRO A 4 1.61 2.66 -8.70
C PRO A 4 2.55 3.06 -9.84
N SER A 5 3.76 3.51 -9.53
CA SER A 5 4.80 3.88 -10.49
C SER A 5 6.11 3.19 -10.15
N GLU A 6 7.09 3.20 -11.06
CA GLU A 6 8.45 2.73 -10.75
C GLU A 6 9.04 3.47 -9.55
N ARG A 7 8.87 4.80 -9.53
CA ARG A 7 9.30 5.64 -8.41
C ARG A 7 8.64 5.23 -7.09
N MET A 8 7.33 5.01 -7.09
CA MET A 8 6.63 4.57 -5.87
C MET A 8 6.99 3.16 -5.45
N ARG A 9 7.37 2.29 -6.38
CA ARG A 9 7.90 0.98 -6.06
C ARG A 9 9.29 1.10 -5.42
N ASP A 10 10.10 2.06 -5.84
CA ASP A 10 11.37 2.39 -5.18
C ASP A 10 11.17 2.95 -3.76
N VAL A 11 10.15 3.79 -3.52
CA VAL A 11 9.78 4.30 -2.18
C VAL A 11 9.53 3.17 -1.18
N ILE A 12 8.94 2.05 -1.62
CA ILE A 12 8.68 0.87 -0.78
C ILE A 12 9.73 -0.24 -0.96
N ASN A 13 10.87 0.09 -1.57
CA ASN A 13 12.00 -0.79 -1.82
C ASN A 13 11.64 -2.08 -2.60
N LYS A 14 10.81 -1.92 -3.64
CA LYS A 14 10.43 -2.94 -4.62
C LYS A 14 10.98 -2.55 -5.99
N ALA A 15 12.23 -2.88 -6.30
CA ALA A 15 12.90 -2.48 -7.54
C ALA A 15 12.37 -3.18 -8.82
N ALA A 16 11.08 -3.06 -9.14
CA ALA A 16 10.43 -3.65 -10.31
C ALA A 16 10.07 -2.56 -11.34
N THR A 17 10.56 -2.70 -12.57
CA THR A 17 10.17 -1.83 -13.69
C THR A 17 8.81 -2.21 -14.25
N ASP A 18 8.16 -1.29 -14.96
CA ASP A 18 6.92 -1.56 -15.69
C ASP A 18 7.14 -2.72 -16.69
N ASP A 19 8.26 -2.68 -17.42
CA ASP A 19 8.61 -3.69 -18.41
C ASP A 19 8.82 -5.07 -17.79
N PHE A 20 9.48 -5.13 -16.63
CA PHE A 20 9.64 -6.37 -15.89
C PHE A 20 8.28 -6.95 -15.49
N ILE A 21 7.37 -6.11 -14.99
CA ILE A 21 6.03 -6.54 -14.56
C ILE A 21 5.22 -7.09 -15.74
N VAL A 22 5.24 -6.38 -16.88
CA VAL A 22 4.55 -6.79 -18.11
C VAL A 22 5.12 -8.12 -18.63
N GLU A 23 6.46 -8.25 -18.68
CA GLU A 23 7.15 -9.46 -19.12
C GLU A 23 6.79 -10.67 -18.24
N LYS A 24 6.81 -10.50 -16.91
CA LYS A 24 6.42 -11.56 -15.98
C LYS A 24 4.95 -11.95 -16.11
N CYS A 25 4.04 -10.99 -16.32
CA CYS A 25 2.64 -11.30 -16.57
C CYS A 25 2.48 -12.17 -17.82
N GLY A 26 3.12 -11.79 -18.94
CA GLY A 26 3.11 -12.59 -20.17
C GLY A 26 3.70 -13.98 -19.98
N PHE A 27 4.83 -14.08 -19.27
CA PHE A 27 5.47 -15.35 -18.95
C PHE A 27 4.54 -16.30 -18.19
N LEU A 28 3.85 -15.82 -17.15
CA LEU A 28 2.92 -16.63 -16.35
C LEU A 28 1.77 -17.18 -17.21
N ILE A 29 1.24 -16.36 -18.12
CA ILE A 29 0.14 -16.77 -19.01
C ILE A 29 0.62 -17.84 -20.01
N ARG A 30 1.81 -17.68 -20.58
CA ARG A 30 2.43 -18.72 -21.44
C ARG A 30 2.66 -20.05 -20.70
N LYS A 31 2.75 -20.02 -19.37
CA LYS A 31 2.81 -21.21 -18.50
C LYS A 31 1.44 -21.71 -18.03
N GLY A 32 0.35 -21.17 -18.57
CA GLY A 32 -1.03 -21.59 -18.29
C GLY A 32 -1.65 -20.94 -17.06
N ILE A 33 -1.02 -19.94 -16.45
CA ILE A 33 -1.58 -19.20 -15.32
C ILE A 33 -2.42 -18.04 -15.87
N LEU A 34 -3.70 -18.31 -16.11
CA LEU A 34 -4.63 -17.37 -16.76
C LEU A 34 -5.36 -16.44 -15.77
N HIS A 35 -5.27 -16.70 -14.48
CA HIS A 35 -5.86 -15.88 -13.42
C HIS A 35 -4.77 -15.15 -12.66
N LEU A 36 -4.61 -13.85 -12.94
CA LEU A 36 -3.61 -13.02 -12.29
C LEU A 36 -4.28 -12.14 -11.24
N LYS A 37 -3.65 -11.98 -10.07
CA LYS A 37 -4.05 -11.00 -9.06
C LYS A 37 -2.86 -10.12 -8.72
N ILE A 38 -3.00 -8.82 -8.94
CA ILE A 38 -1.94 -7.84 -8.77
C ILE A 38 -2.42 -6.79 -7.78
N TYR A 39 -1.56 -6.45 -6.83
CA TYR A 39 -1.85 -5.49 -5.76
C TYR A 39 -1.00 -4.23 -5.96
N SER A 40 -1.55 -3.08 -5.58
CA SER A 40 -0.80 -1.82 -5.43
C SER A 40 -1.31 -1.04 -4.24
N ILE A 41 -0.38 -0.48 -3.48
CA ILE A 41 -0.67 0.50 -2.43
C ILE A 41 -0.86 1.87 -3.10
N ILE A 42 -1.79 2.68 -2.60
CA ILE A 42 -2.05 4.06 -3.06
C ILE A 42 -2.00 5.00 -1.86
N GLY A 43 -1.48 6.20 -2.07
CA GLY A 43 -1.24 7.18 -1.02
C GLY A 43 0.08 6.95 -0.28
N LEU A 44 1.10 6.55 -1.04
CA LEU A 44 2.48 6.53 -0.58
C LEU A 44 3.04 7.95 -0.41
N PRO A 45 4.11 8.13 0.39
CA PRO A 45 4.74 9.43 0.54
C PRO A 45 5.14 10.05 -0.81
N HIS A 46 4.83 11.33 -0.98
CA HIS A 46 5.11 12.08 -2.21
C HIS A 46 4.50 11.49 -3.50
N GLU A 47 3.49 10.63 -3.41
CA GLU A 47 2.74 10.14 -4.58
C GLU A 47 1.98 11.28 -5.26
N THR A 48 2.16 11.41 -6.58
CA THR A 48 1.54 12.44 -7.41
C THR A 48 0.49 11.86 -8.36
N ASP A 49 -0.26 12.74 -9.03
CA ASP A 49 -1.20 12.34 -10.07
C ASP A 49 -0.49 11.64 -11.26
N ASP A 50 0.78 11.95 -11.53
CA ASP A 50 1.56 11.30 -12.59
C ASP A 50 1.85 9.83 -12.27
N ASP A 51 2.04 9.49 -10.99
CA ASP A 51 2.22 8.10 -10.57
C ASP A 51 0.94 7.28 -10.79
N ILE A 52 -0.23 7.89 -10.57
CA ILE A 52 -1.53 7.27 -10.85
C ILE A 52 -1.72 7.09 -12.36
N ASP A 53 -1.29 8.03 -13.18
CA ASP A 53 -1.34 7.88 -14.63
C ASP A 53 -0.38 6.80 -15.14
N GLN A 54 0.82 6.69 -14.54
CA GLN A 54 1.72 5.58 -14.84
C GLN A 54 1.10 4.24 -14.49
N PHE A 55 0.41 4.14 -13.35
CA PHE A 55 -0.31 2.93 -12.96
C PHE A 55 -1.36 2.53 -13.99
N ILE A 56 -2.16 3.48 -14.48
CA ILE A 56 -3.17 3.25 -15.49
C ILE A 56 -2.52 2.68 -16.76
N ARG A 57 -1.46 3.35 -17.26
CA ARG A 57 -0.72 2.89 -18.45
C ARG A 57 -0.12 1.50 -18.26
N LEU A 58 0.43 1.20 -17.08
CA LEU A 58 0.97 -0.12 -16.77
C LEU A 58 -0.12 -1.19 -16.83
N VAL A 59 -1.30 -0.94 -16.26
CA VAL A 59 -2.40 -1.92 -16.30
C VAL A 59 -2.92 -2.12 -17.72
N GLU A 60 -3.00 -1.07 -18.54
CA GLU A 60 -3.36 -1.17 -19.96
C GLU A 60 -2.37 -2.07 -20.72
N ARG A 61 -1.07 -1.83 -20.55
CA ARG A 61 -0.01 -2.67 -21.14
C ARG A 61 -0.08 -4.13 -20.67
N VAL A 62 -0.37 -4.35 -19.39
CA VAL A 62 -0.60 -5.71 -18.85
C VAL A 62 -1.82 -6.35 -19.52
N GLN A 63 -2.91 -5.61 -19.73
CA GLN A 63 -4.10 -6.12 -20.42
C GLN A 63 -3.83 -6.47 -21.89
N GLU A 64 -3.06 -5.66 -22.61
CA GLU A 64 -2.68 -5.92 -24.00
C GLU A 64 -1.91 -7.24 -24.12
N VAL A 65 -0.83 -7.40 -23.34
CA VAL A 65 -0.06 -8.64 -23.30
C VAL A 65 -0.91 -9.81 -22.83
N TYR A 66 -1.78 -9.58 -21.84
CA TYR A 66 -2.65 -10.62 -21.32
C TYR A 66 -3.60 -11.18 -22.38
N VAL A 67 -4.27 -10.31 -23.13
CA VAL A 67 -5.19 -10.72 -24.19
C VAL A 67 -4.46 -11.42 -25.33
N ASP A 68 -3.30 -10.91 -25.76
CA ASP A 68 -2.49 -11.50 -26.83
C ASP A 68 -2.03 -12.92 -26.47
N GLU A 69 -1.47 -13.10 -25.26
CA GLU A 69 -0.99 -14.41 -24.81
C GLU A 69 -2.14 -15.41 -24.57
N CYS A 70 -3.28 -14.95 -24.02
CA CYS A 70 -4.47 -15.78 -23.88
C CYS A 70 -5.05 -16.24 -25.22
N ARG A 71 -5.02 -15.38 -26.25
CA ARG A 71 -5.44 -15.76 -27.61
C ARG A 71 -4.55 -16.87 -28.17
N ARG A 72 -3.22 -16.75 -28.03
CA ARG A 72 -2.28 -17.80 -28.45
C ARG A 72 -2.47 -19.10 -27.67
N HIS A 73 -2.84 -19.02 -26.40
CA HIS A 73 -3.12 -20.17 -25.55
C HIS A 73 -4.52 -20.79 -25.84
N GLY A 74 -5.43 -20.09 -26.51
CA GLY A 74 -6.80 -20.55 -26.79
C GLY A 74 -7.75 -20.53 -25.59
N ARG A 75 -7.34 -19.93 -24.46
CA ARG A 75 -8.16 -19.81 -23.23
C ARG A 75 -7.95 -18.44 -22.60
N ILE A 76 -9.03 -17.87 -22.09
CA ILE A 76 -9.01 -16.58 -21.39
C ILE A 76 -9.48 -16.74 -19.95
N GLY A 77 -8.70 -16.21 -19.01
CA GLY A 77 -9.03 -16.14 -17.59
C GLY A 77 -9.48 -14.74 -17.16
N ARG A 78 -8.88 -14.23 -16.08
CA ARG A 78 -9.17 -12.88 -15.57
C ARG A 78 -7.98 -12.28 -14.83
N VAL A 79 -7.72 -10.99 -15.06
CA VAL A 79 -6.79 -10.21 -14.25
C VAL A 79 -7.57 -9.46 -13.18
N THR A 80 -7.11 -9.52 -11.93
CA THR A 80 -7.67 -8.75 -10.81
C THR A 80 -6.65 -7.75 -10.32
N ILE A 81 -7.00 -6.46 -10.36
CA ILE A 81 -6.20 -5.37 -9.80
C ILE A 81 -6.82 -4.97 -8.47
N SER A 82 -6.02 -5.04 -7.40
CA SER A 82 -6.43 -4.68 -6.04
C SER A 82 -5.67 -3.44 -5.59
N LEU A 83 -6.39 -2.35 -5.37
CA LEU A 83 -5.84 -1.10 -4.83
C LEU A 83 -6.20 -0.96 -3.37
N SER A 84 -5.21 -0.71 -2.52
CA SER A 84 -5.43 -0.47 -1.09
C SER A 84 -4.75 0.82 -0.66
N PRO A 85 -5.36 1.64 0.20
CA PRO A 85 -4.65 2.76 0.80
C PRO A 85 -3.43 2.30 1.59
N LEU A 86 -2.38 3.13 1.66
CA LEU A 86 -1.34 2.97 2.67
C LEU A 86 -1.98 3.08 4.06
N VAL A 87 -1.76 2.06 4.89
CA VAL A 87 -2.07 2.10 6.32
C VAL A 87 -0.72 2.09 7.03
N PRO A 88 -0.30 3.19 7.66
CA PRO A 88 0.95 3.21 8.41
C PRO A 88 0.85 2.27 9.62
N LYS A 89 1.69 1.23 9.61
CA LYS A 89 1.71 0.17 10.62
C LYS A 89 2.94 0.30 11.53
N PRO A 90 2.81 -0.03 12.83
CA PRO A 90 3.96 -0.10 13.72
C PRO A 90 4.95 -1.16 13.23
N GLY A 91 6.25 -0.93 13.48
CA GLY A 91 7.31 -1.83 13.04
C GLY A 91 7.54 -1.81 11.51
N THR A 92 7.07 -0.77 10.83
CA THR A 92 7.35 -0.54 9.39
C THR A 92 8.01 0.82 9.19
N PRO A 93 8.76 1.03 8.09
CA PRO A 93 9.33 2.35 7.80
C PRO A 93 8.28 3.47 7.74
N PHE A 94 7.03 3.18 7.43
CA PHE A 94 5.99 4.21 7.35
C PHE A 94 5.31 4.52 8.68
N GLN A 95 5.72 3.94 9.81
CA GLN A 95 5.07 4.21 11.11
C GLN A 95 5.03 5.70 11.52
N TRP A 96 5.96 6.51 11.00
CA TRP A 96 5.99 7.96 11.21
C TRP A 96 5.11 8.76 10.24
N HIS A 97 4.71 8.16 9.12
CA HIS A 97 4.02 8.85 8.03
C HIS A 97 2.50 8.96 8.29
N PRO A 98 1.85 10.10 7.98
CA PRO A 98 0.40 10.20 8.00
C PRO A 98 -0.23 9.28 6.94
N MET A 99 -1.45 8.80 7.21
CA MET A 99 -2.28 8.26 6.14
C MET A 99 -2.74 9.41 5.24
N GLU A 100 -2.80 9.20 3.92
CA GLU A 100 -3.39 10.20 3.03
C GLU A 100 -4.88 10.39 3.32
N GLU A 101 -5.35 11.63 3.21
CA GLU A 101 -6.75 12.01 3.40
C GLU A 101 -7.74 11.13 2.62
N VAL A 102 -8.79 10.66 3.31
CA VAL A 102 -9.85 9.81 2.75
C VAL A 102 -10.44 10.39 1.46
N LYS A 103 -10.61 11.71 1.40
CA LYS A 103 -11.15 12.40 0.22
C LYS A 103 -10.20 12.29 -0.98
N SER A 104 -8.90 12.43 -0.76
CA SER A 104 -7.88 12.32 -1.82
C SER A 104 -7.79 10.89 -2.36
N LEU A 105 -7.74 9.90 -1.46
CA LEU A 105 -7.74 8.47 -1.82
C LEU A 105 -8.97 8.09 -2.66
N LYS A 106 -10.17 8.57 -2.28
CA LYS A 106 -11.40 8.37 -3.06
C LYS A 106 -11.31 8.97 -4.46
N LYS A 107 -10.70 10.15 -4.61
CA LYS A 107 -10.49 10.79 -5.91
C LYS A 107 -9.56 9.94 -6.78
N LYS A 108 -8.43 9.48 -6.24
CA LYS A 108 -7.48 8.59 -6.96
C LYS A 108 -8.14 7.27 -7.38
N PHE A 109 -8.87 6.62 -6.49
CA PHE A 109 -9.63 5.40 -6.83
C PHE A 109 -10.71 5.63 -7.89
N SER A 110 -11.41 6.76 -7.84
CA SER A 110 -12.40 7.13 -8.86
C SER A 110 -11.73 7.31 -10.23
N ARG A 111 -10.58 7.99 -10.28
CA ARG A 111 -9.78 8.19 -11.51
C ARG A 111 -9.39 6.86 -12.14
N VAL A 112 -8.77 5.97 -11.37
CA VAL A 112 -8.38 4.63 -11.83
C VAL A 112 -9.61 3.84 -12.28
N ARG A 113 -10.71 3.90 -11.50
CA ARG A 113 -11.95 3.20 -11.86
C ARG A 113 -12.53 3.67 -13.19
N LYS A 114 -12.52 4.98 -13.43
CA LYS A 114 -13.04 5.58 -14.66
C LYS A 114 -12.21 5.16 -15.87
N ALA A 115 -10.88 5.10 -15.73
CA ALA A 115 -9.98 4.72 -16.81
C ALA A 115 -10.08 3.22 -17.14
N LEU A 116 -9.98 2.36 -16.13
CA LEU A 116 -9.76 0.92 -16.34
C LEU A 116 -11.04 0.06 -16.20
N GLY A 117 -12.11 0.59 -15.59
CA GLY A 117 -13.27 -0.21 -15.19
C GLY A 117 -14.11 -0.80 -16.32
N LYS A 118 -13.86 -0.37 -17.57
CA LYS A 118 -14.52 -0.90 -18.77
C LYS A 118 -13.67 -1.91 -19.53
N LEU A 119 -12.42 -2.13 -19.12
CA LEU A 119 -11.55 -3.09 -19.80
C LEU A 119 -12.08 -4.52 -19.61
N PRO A 120 -12.23 -5.29 -20.69
CA PRO A 120 -12.73 -6.66 -20.60
C PRO A 120 -11.73 -7.55 -19.85
N HIS A 121 -12.22 -8.59 -19.18
CA HIS A 121 -11.39 -9.54 -18.41
C HIS A 121 -10.56 -8.91 -17.27
N LEU A 122 -10.80 -7.64 -16.94
CA LEU A 122 -10.22 -6.94 -15.81
C LEU A 122 -11.26 -6.80 -14.69
N LYS A 123 -10.92 -7.27 -13.49
CA LYS A 123 -11.67 -6.98 -12.26
C LYS A 123 -10.87 -6.01 -11.41
N MET A 124 -11.50 -4.93 -10.98
CA MET A 124 -10.90 -4.05 -9.98
C MET A 124 -11.50 -4.28 -8.61
N SER A 125 -10.64 -4.26 -7.59
CA SER A 125 -11.00 -4.25 -6.18
C SER A 125 -10.34 -3.05 -5.53
N PHE A 126 -11.10 -2.30 -4.74
CA PHE A 126 -10.61 -1.13 -4.03
C PHE A 126 -10.85 -1.35 -2.54
N GLY A 127 -9.80 -1.27 -1.74
CA GLY A 127 -9.92 -1.20 -0.28
C GLY A 127 -10.71 0.04 0.12
N SER A 128 -11.40 0.00 1.25
CA SER A 128 -12.18 1.14 1.74
C SER A 128 -11.25 2.18 2.37
N PRO A 129 -11.21 3.44 1.90
CA PRO A 129 -10.49 4.51 2.59
C PRO A 129 -10.98 4.74 4.01
N HIS A 130 -12.27 4.50 4.29
CA HIS A 130 -12.82 4.62 5.65
C HIS A 130 -12.37 3.49 6.57
N GLU A 131 -12.24 2.26 6.05
CA GLU A 131 -11.67 1.16 6.84
C GLU A 131 -10.18 1.38 7.07
N ALA A 132 -9.45 1.87 6.07
CA ALA A 132 -8.04 2.24 6.23
C ALA A 132 -7.84 3.35 7.26
N TYR A 133 -8.75 4.32 7.35
CA TYR A 133 -8.77 5.34 8.38
C TYR A 133 -8.91 4.73 9.79
N LEU A 134 -9.90 3.85 9.98
CA LEU A 134 -10.06 3.11 11.23
C LEU A 134 -8.83 2.26 11.55
N GLN A 135 -8.30 1.51 10.57
CA GLN A 135 -7.12 0.69 10.76
C GLN A 135 -5.90 1.53 11.15
N THR A 136 -5.72 2.70 10.55
CA THR A 136 -4.62 3.60 10.89
C THR A 136 -4.76 4.09 12.33
N TYR A 137 -5.97 4.47 12.75
CA TYR A 137 -6.23 4.85 14.14
C TYR A 137 -5.87 3.72 15.10
N LEU A 138 -6.29 2.49 14.82
CA LEU A 138 -5.95 1.33 15.65
C LEU A 138 -4.46 0.97 15.62
N SER A 139 -3.77 1.27 14.51
CA SER A 139 -2.34 0.95 14.33
C SER A 139 -1.41 2.00 14.91
N ARG A 140 -1.88 3.24 15.09
CA ARG A 140 -1.06 4.37 15.54
C ARG A 140 -1.58 5.01 16.81
N GLY A 141 -2.75 4.58 17.29
CA GLY A 141 -3.33 5.07 18.53
C GLY A 141 -2.63 4.49 19.74
N ASP A 142 -2.61 5.28 20.81
CA ASP A 142 -2.09 4.86 22.10
C ASP A 142 -3.18 4.23 22.98
N ARG A 143 -2.90 4.10 24.28
CA ARG A 143 -3.88 3.59 25.25
C ARG A 143 -5.23 4.31 25.21
N SER A 144 -5.34 5.55 24.74
CA SER A 144 -6.61 6.28 24.62
C SER A 144 -7.60 5.60 23.66
N VAL A 145 -7.14 4.73 22.75
CA VAL A 145 -8.01 3.94 21.85
C VAL A 145 -9.01 3.08 22.62
N HIS A 146 -8.76 2.75 23.89
CA HIS A 146 -9.74 2.02 24.70
C HIS A 146 -11.09 2.76 24.85
N GLU A 147 -11.09 4.10 24.83
CA GLU A 147 -12.33 4.90 24.89
C GLU A 147 -13.16 4.79 23.61
N PHE A 148 -12.50 4.61 22.46
CA PHE A 148 -13.18 4.25 21.21
C PHE A 148 -13.90 2.92 21.33
N PHE A 149 -13.25 1.89 21.89
CA PHE A 149 -13.88 0.57 22.06
C PHE A 149 -15.09 0.60 23.02
N LYS A 150 -15.00 1.35 24.13
CA LYS A 150 -16.16 1.57 25.02
C LYS A 150 -17.34 2.20 24.26
N THR A 151 -17.05 3.22 23.46
CA THR A 151 -18.07 3.91 22.65
C THR A 151 -18.67 2.97 21.59
N TYR A 152 -17.82 2.20 20.91
CA TYR A 152 -18.18 1.25 19.86
C TYR A 152 -19.05 0.10 20.39
N LEU A 153 -18.76 -0.44 21.58
CA LEU A 153 -19.64 -1.43 22.20
C LEU A 153 -20.99 -0.80 22.57
N ASN A 154 -20.99 0.36 23.21
CA ASN A 154 -22.20 1.00 23.73
C ASN A 154 -23.15 1.50 22.64
N ASN A 155 -22.66 1.74 21.42
CA ASN A 155 -23.49 2.21 20.31
C ASN A 155 -23.90 1.10 19.33
N GLY A 156 -23.71 -0.17 19.69
CA GLY A 156 -24.11 -1.31 18.85
C GLY A 156 -23.16 -1.57 17.69
N HIS A 157 -21.86 -1.40 17.89
CA HIS A 157 -20.80 -1.66 16.91
C HIS A 157 -20.81 -0.71 15.69
N ASP A 158 -21.26 0.53 15.86
CA ASP A 158 -21.16 1.57 14.83
C ASP A 158 -19.82 2.32 14.94
N ALA A 159 -18.84 1.88 14.14
CA ALA A 159 -17.51 2.48 14.12
C ALA A 159 -17.53 3.95 13.67
N LYS A 160 -18.42 4.34 12.75
CA LYS A 160 -18.46 5.71 12.23
C LYS A 160 -18.88 6.68 13.32
N SER A 161 -19.97 6.38 14.01
CA SER A 161 -20.46 7.21 15.12
C SER A 161 -19.52 7.18 16.32
N ALA A 162 -18.81 6.08 16.54
CA ALA A 162 -17.80 5.99 17.60
C ALA A 162 -16.59 6.89 17.28
N LEU A 163 -16.01 6.78 16.08
CA LEU A 163 -14.86 7.61 15.66
C LEU A 163 -15.16 9.11 15.78
N ALA A 164 -16.37 9.55 15.44
CA ALA A 164 -16.78 10.95 15.51
C ALA A 164 -16.75 11.57 16.92
N LYS A 165 -16.66 10.76 17.99
CA LYS A 165 -16.57 11.22 19.38
C LYS A 165 -15.13 11.36 19.90
N HIS A 166 -14.14 10.98 19.11
CA HIS A 166 -12.73 10.94 19.52
C HIS A 166 -11.85 11.77 18.59
N SER A 167 -10.73 12.24 19.11
CA SER A 167 -9.74 13.02 18.35
C SER A 167 -8.86 12.13 17.46
N VAL A 168 -9.49 11.34 16.59
CA VAL A 168 -8.85 10.30 15.77
C VAL A 168 -7.79 10.88 14.82
N ASP A 169 -8.05 12.07 14.26
CA ASP A 169 -7.16 12.74 13.31
C ASP A 169 -5.77 13.04 13.90
N LEU A 170 -5.65 13.19 15.23
CA LEU A 170 -4.38 13.38 15.93
C LEU A 170 -3.43 12.18 15.79
N PHE A 171 -3.97 11.01 15.44
CA PHE A 171 -3.19 9.80 15.19
C PHE A 171 -3.12 9.46 13.70
N VAL A 172 -4.20 9.69 12.94
CA VAL A 172 -4.28 9.26 11.53
C VAL A 172 -3.53 10.20 10.59
N TYR A 173 -3.68 11.51 10.77
CA TYR A 173 -3.15 12.52 9.85
C TYR A 173 -1.93 13.27 10.39
N ARG A 174 -1.46 12.91 11.58
CA ARG A 174 -0.23 13.46 12.16
C ARG A 174 1.00 12.91 11.44
N GLN A 175 1.98 13.75 11.20
CA GLN A 175 3.36 13.34 10.91
C GLN A 175 4.12 13.25 12.23
N TYR A 176 4.78 12.12 12.50
CA TYR A 176 5.70 11.99 13.63
C TYR A 176 7.13 12.30 13.20
N GLY A 177 7.90 12.92 14.08
CA GLY A 177 9.33 13.15 13.97
C GLY A 177 10.15 11.97 14.50
N LYS A 178 11.46 12.02 14.23
CA LYS A 178 12.42 10.96 14.57
C LYS A 178 12.47 10.64 16.06
N GLU A 179 12.56 11.69 16.88
CA GLU A 179 12.78 11.60 18.33
C GLU A 179 11.47 11.53 19.12
N GLU A 180 10.32 11.44 18.43
CA GLU A 180 9.03 11.31 19.07
C GLU A 180 8.78 9.86 19.49
N TYR A 181 8.25 9.71 20.71
CA TYR A 181 7.80 8.41 21.19
C TYR A 181 6.53 7.98 20.45
N LEU A 182 6.59 6.83 19.78
CA LEU A 182 5.45 6.22 19.10
C LEU A 182 4.70 5.28 20.05
N PRO A 183 3.36 5.15 19.90
CA PRO A 183 2.57 4.34 20.82
C PRO A 183 2.98 2.86 20.94
N TRP A 184 3.60 2.30 19.91
CA TRP A 184 4.04 0.91 19.86
C TRP A 184 5.51 0.71 20.21
N ASP A 185 6.25 1.76 20.59
CA ASP A 185 7.65 1.65 21.03
C ASP A 185 7.81 0.83 22.32
N ILE A 186 6.70 0.51 23.01
CA ILE A 186 6.67 -0.44 24.13
C ILE A 186 7.03 -1.88 23.70
N VAL A 187 6.96 -2.21 22.40
CA VAL A 187 7.25 -3.54 21.87
C VAL A 187 8.65 -3.53 21.27
N ASP A 188 9.54 -4.35 21.83
CA ASP A 188 10.82 -4.63 21.20
C ASP A 188 10.61 -5.58 20.01
N HIS A 189 11.00 -5.10 18.83
CA HIS A 189 10.89 -5.82 17.57
C HIS A 189 12.21 -6.48 17.12
N GLY A 190 13.30 -6.30 17.88
CA GLY A 190 14.61 -6.92 17.63
C GLY A 190 15.45 -6.26 16.52
N TYR A 191 14.97 -5.19 15.87
CA TYR A 191 15.79 -4.40 14.96
C TYR A 191 16.63 -3.35 15.72
N ARG A 192 17.79 -3.00 15.15
CA ARG A 192 18.65 -1.93 15.66
C ARG A 192 17.90 -0.60 15.70
N ASN A 193 18.06 0.13 16.80
CA ASN A 193 17.53 1.48 16.95
C ASN A 193 17.88 2.37 15.74
N GLY A 194 16.88 3.09 15.22
CA GLY A 194 17.02 3.99 14.08
C GLY A 194 16.94 3.32 12.69
N PHE A 195 17.05 1.99 12.59
CA PHE A 195 17.04 1.30 11.28
C PHE A 195 15.82 1.66 10.43
N LEU A 196 14.62 1.54 10.99
CA LEU A 196 13.37 1.84 10.28
C LEU A 196 13.25 3.32 9.92
N TRP A 197 13.82 4.23 10.73
CA TRP A 197 13.83 5.66 10.41
C TRP A 197 14.74 5.96 9.22
N ASP A 198 15.93 5.37 9.20
CA ASP A 198 16.85 5.53 8.08
C ASP A 198 16.24 4.93 6.80
N ASP A 199 15.51 3.83 6.92
CA ASP A 199 14.78 3.23 5.80
C ASP A 199 13.63 4.10 5.31
N TYR A 200 12.89 4.73 6.23
CA TYR A 200 11.89 5.73 5.90
C TYR A 200 12.48 6.90 5.12
N GLN A 201 13.59 7.49 5.61
CA GLN A 201 14.26 8.61 4.93
C GLN A 201 14.77 8.23 3.54
N ARG A 202 15.34 7.03 3.37
CA ARG A 202 15.72 6.51 2.05
C ARG A 202 14.50 6.38 1.14
N GLY A 203 13.41 5.81 1.65
CA GLY A 203 12.15 5.68 0.93
C GLY A 203 11.59 7.02 0.45
N LEU A 204 11.63 8.06 1.29
CA LEU A 204 11.20 9.43 0.90
C LEU A 204 11.99 9.99 -0.29
N MET A 205 13.24 9.56 -0.46
CA MET A 205 14.10 9.93 -1.59
C MET A 205 14.01 8.95 -2.77
N ALA A 206 13.06 8.00 -2.74
CA ALA A 206 12.98 6.87 -3.68
C ALA A 206 14.30 6.09 -3.80
N GLY A 207 15.04 5.99 -2.69
CA GLY A 207 16.31 5.30 -2.61
C GLY A 207 16.13 3.79 -2.47
N ARG A 208 16.82 3.01 -3.30
CA ARG A 208 16.85 1.54 -3.21
C ARG A 208 17.83 1.07 -2.14
N THR A 209 17.52 -0.04 -1.49
CA THR A 209 18.52 -0.81 -0.75
C THR A 209 18.77 -2.15 -1.43
N PRO A 210 19.96 -2.75 -1.24
CA PRO A 210 20.19 -4.13 -1.64
C PRO A 210 19.18 -5.09 -1.00
N VAL A 211 18.96 -6.23 -1.66
CA VAL A 211 18.16 -7.32 -1.10
C VAL A 211 18.82 -7.81 0.18
N CYS A 212 18.01 -8.09 1.20
CA CYS A 212 18.50 -8.70 2.44
C CYS A 212 18.96 -10.13 2.16
N ASP A 213 20.27 -10.36 2.20
CA ASP A 213 20.86 -11.69 2.26
C ASP A 213 21.06 -12.07 3.73
N THR A 214 20.21 -12.95 4.25
CA THR A 214 20.23 -13.35 5.67
C THR A 214 21.50 -14.09 6.07
N ALA A 215 22.35 -14.51 5.12
CA ALA A 215 23.64 -15.11 5.42
C ALA A 215 24.75 -14.08 5.70
N THR A 216 24.59 -12.83 5.23
CA THR A 216 25.67 -11.82 5.26
C THR A 216 25.23 -10.41 5.70
N CYS A 217 23.92 -10.13 5.71
CA CYS A 217 23.37 -8.82 6.01
C CYS A 217 23.17 -8.61 7.51
N HIS A 218 23.83 -7.59 8.07
CA HIS A 218 23.68 -7.18 9.46
C HIS A 218 23.11 -5.76 9.62
N VAL A 219 22.48 -5.22 8.58
CA VAL A 219 22.02 -3.81 8.54
C VAL A 219 20.96 -3.54 9.60
N CYS A 220 19.93 -4.38 9.69
CA CYS A 220 18.87 -4.24 10.69
C CYS A 220 19.19 -4.92 12.03
N GLY A 221 20.20 -5.80 12.08
CA GLY A 221 20.60 -6.52 13.29
C GLY A 221 19.72 -7.72 13.68
N ILE A 222 18.77 -8.16 12.83
CA ILE A 222 17.91 -9.32 13.10
C ILE A 222 18.61 -10.66 12.78
N CYS A 223 19.51 -10.68 11.79
CA CYS A 223 20.24 -11.87 11.33
C CYS A 223 21.68 -11.90 11.86
#